data_AF-A0A7C7QE35-F1
#
_entry.id   AF-A0A7C7QE35-F1
#
_cell.length_a   1.000
_cell.length_b   1.000
_cell.length_c   1.000
_cell.angle_alpha   90.00
_cell.angle_beta   90.00
_cell.angle_gamma   90.00
#
_symmetry.space_group_name_H-M   'P 1'
#
loop_
_entity.id
_entity.type
_entity.pdbx_description
1 polymer ?
#
loop_
_entity_poly.entity_id
_entity_poly.type
_entity_poly.pdbx_seq_one_letter_code
_entity_poly.pdbx_strand_id
1 'polypeptide(L)'
;PLILTTFAVPAYWMGYKKKHEEALEAAKKVIVETENEYAGRFGRSYGGLFQAYRCEDAEAVILTMGSLARTTKAVVDRFRELGFRLGLVKLKTFRPFPGAELKPLLEKMKVVGVLERNYSVGGCGGAVFSELRSALYNLEDGPLILDFIAGMGGQDITPSEIEAVAKKTVKVAQAERVERETEWLLGGIA
;
A
#
# COMPACT_ATOMS: atom_id res chain seq x y z
N PRO A 1 -40.30 10.69 -14.14
CA PRO A 1 -39.95 10.71 -12.70
C PRO A 1 -39.06 9.52 -12.32
N LEU A 2 -37.95 9.76 -11.60
CA LEU A 2 -37.05 8.74 -11.07
C LEU A 2 -37.25 8.65 -9.55
N ILE A 3 -37.38 7.44 -9.01
CA ILE A 3 -37.39 7.23 -7.55
C ILE A 3 -36.03 6.67 -7.15
N LEU A 4 -35.32 7.42 -6.31
CA LEU A 4 -34.05 7.00 -5.70
C LEU A 4 -34.32 6.45 -4.30
N THR A 5 -33.49 5.51 -3.86
CA THR A 5 -33.50 4.95 -2.48
C THR A 5 -34.81 4.26 -2.06
N THR A 6 -35.37 3.39 -2.89
CA THR A 6 -36.53 2.56 -2.50
C THR A 6 -36.13 1.42 -1.58
N PHE A 7 -37.09 0.91 -0.81
CA PHE A 7 -36.90 -0.33 -0.05
C PHE A 7 -36.64 -1.51 -0.98
N ALA A 8 -35.60 -2.30 -0.68
CA ALA A 8 -35.27 -3.53 -1.40
C ALA A 8 -35.55 -4.75 -0.52
N VAL A 9 -36.36 -5.68 -1.02
CA VAL A 9 -36.57 -6.97 -0.35
C VAL A 9 -35.32 -7.87 -0.48
N PRO A 10 -35.13 -8.85 0.42
CA PRO A 10 -33.95 -9.73 0.41
C PRO A 10 -33.66 -10.40 -0.94
N ALA A 11 -34.70 -10.73 -1.71
CA ALA A 11 -34.58 -11.35 -3.04
C ALA A 11 -33.75 -10.54 -4.05
N TYR A 12 -33.70 -9.21 -3.91
CA TYR A 12 -32.94 -8.33 -4.81
C TYR A 12 -31.63 -7.82 -4.21
N TRP A 13 -31.47 -7.88 -2.89
CA TRP A 13 -30.36 -7.24 -2.18
C TRP A 13 -28.98 -7.71 -2.63
N MET A 14 -28.81 -9.03 -2.81
CA MET A 14 -27.55 -9.61 -3.29
C MET A 14 -27.17 -9.10 -4.68
N GLY A 15 -28.15 -8.97 -5.58
CA GLY A 15 -27.93 -8.41 -6.93
C GLY A 15 -27.44 -6.96 -6.89
N TYR A 16 -28.00 -6.14 -5.99
CA TYR A 16 -27.53 -4.75 -5.82
C TYR A 16 -26.12 -4.67 -5.26
N LYS A 17 -25.78 -5.51 -4.26
CA LYS A 17 -24.41 -5.58 -3.72
C LYS A 17 -23.40 -6.02 -4.78
N LYS A 18 -23.75 -7.01 -5.61
CA LYS A 18 -22.92 -7.42 -6.74
C LYS A 18 -22.70 -6.27 -7.73
N LYS A 19 -23.75 -5.52 -8.09
CA LYS A 19 -23.62 -4.35 -8.97
C LYS A 19 -22.75 -3.24 -8.37
N HIS A 20 -22.80 -3.03 -7.05
CA HIS A 20 -21.91 -2.08 -6.39
C HIS A 20 -20.45 -2.51 -6.50
N GLU A 21 -20.17 -3.80 -6.31
CA GLU A 21 -18.82 -4.36 -6.48
C GLU A 21 -18.33 -4.25 -7.93
N GLU A 22 -19.16 -4.66 -8.89
CA GLU A 22 -18.85 -4.54 -10.33
C GLU A 22 -18.57 -3.08 -10.73
N ALA A 23 -19.33 -2.12 -10.18
CA ALA A 23 -19.08 -0.70 -10.41
C ALA A 23 -17.78 -0.20 -9.77
N LEU A 24 -17.45 -0.68 -8.56
CA LEU A 24 -16.21 -0.31 -7.87
C LEU A 24 -15.00 -0.86 -8.61
N GLU A 25 -15.02 -2.12 -9.05
CA GLU A 25 -13.95 -2.71 -9.86
C GLU A 25 -13.80 -2.03 -11.23
N ALA A 26 -14.92 -1.70 -11.89
CA ALA A 26 -14.89 -0.93 -13.15
C ALA A 26 -14.21 0.44 -12.99
N ALA A 27 -14.25 1.04 -11.79
CA ALA A 27 -13.59 2.31 -11.52
C ALA A 27 -12.06 2.24 -11.69
N LYS A 28 -11.43 1.06 -11.58
CA LYS A 28 -9.98 0.90 -11.82
C LYS A 28 -9.59 1.38 -13.22
N LYS A 29 -10.35 0.95 -14.23
CA LYS A 29 -10.15 1.34 -15.62
C LYS A 29 -10.26 2.85 -15.80
N VAL A 30 -11.32 3.44 -15.23
CA VAL A 30 -11.57 4.89 -15.30
C VAL A 30 -10.44 5.69 -14.64
N ILE A 31 -9.93 5.22 -13.49
CA ILE A 31 -8.79 5.86 -12.79
C ILE A 31 -7.55 5.89 -13.69
N VAL A 32 -7.21 4.77 -14.34
CA VAL A 32 -6.05 4.67 -15.22
C VAL A 32 -6.21 5.52 -16.48
N GLU A 33 -7.38 5.47 -17.13
CA GLU A 33 -7.67 6.30 -18.32
C GLU A 33 -7.59 7.80 -18.00
N THR A 34 -8.19 8.21 -16.88
CA THR A 34 -8.16 9.61 -16.43
C THR A 34 -6.74 10.06 -16.11
N GLU A 35 -5.92 9.21 -15.51
CA GLU A 35 -4.52 9.53 -15.23
C GLU A 35 -3.72 9.70 -16.52
N ASN A 36 -3.91 8.83 -17.50
CA ASN A 36 -3.23 8.90 -18.79
C ASN A 36 -3.62 10.19 -19.55
N GLU A 37 -4.91 10.56 -19.53
CA GLU A 37 -5.39 11.83 -20.10
C GLU A 37 -4.75 13.03 -19.39
N TYR A 38 -4.69 12.98 -18.06
CA TYR A 38 -4.03 14.01 -17.26
C TYR A 38 -2.53 14.11 -17.61
N ALA A 39 -1.84 12.98 -17.74
CA ALA A 39 -0.43 12.95 -18.10
C ALA A 39 -0.19 13.51 -19.51
N GLY A 40 -1.03 13.17 -20.48
CA GLY A 40 -0.97 13.70 -21.84
C GLY A 40 -1.21 15.22 -21.90
N ARG A 41 -2.11 15.76 -21.07
CA ARG A 41 -2.41 17.20 -21.03
C ARG A 41 -1.40 18.04 -20.28
N PHE A 42 -0.90 17.54 -19.15
CA PHE A 42 -0.10 18.33 -18.21
C PHE A 42 1.36 17.91 -18.13
N GLY A 43 1.77 16.86 -18.85
CA GLY A 43 3.14 16.34 -18.84
C GLY A 43 3.58 15.75 -17.49
N ARG A 44 2.61 15.38 -16.62
CA ARG A 44 2.88 14.86 -15.27
C ARG A 44 2.02 13.63 -14.99
N SER A 45 2.66 12.56 -14.51
CA SER A 45 2.00 11.31 -14.13
C SER A 45 2.00 11.11 -12.61
N TYR A 46 0.95 10.47 -12.09
CA TYR A 46 0.78 10.15 -10.68
C TYR A 46 0.54 8.66 -10.39
N GLY A 47 0.63 7.79 -11.42
CA GLY A 47 0.67 6.33 -11.28
C GLY A 47 -0.68 5.62 -11.28
N GLY A 48 -1.79 6.31 -11.54
CA GLY A 48 -3.13 5.70 -11.55
C GLY A 48 -3.48 5.08 -10.20
N LEU A 49 -3.48 3.74 -10.12
CA LEU A 49 -3.81 2.96 -8.92
C LEU A 49 -2.70 2.95 -7.86
N PHE A 50 -1.44 2.99 -8.28
CA PHE A 50 -0.26 3.09 -7.41
C PHE A 50 0.96 3.55 -8.20
N GLN A 51 1.90 4.21 -7.53
CA GLN A 51 3.16 4.62 -8.13
C GLN A 51 4.32 3.79 -7.57
N ALA A 52 5.01 3.04 -8.43
CA ALA A 52 6.27 2.40 -8.10
C ALA A 52 7.43 3.38 -8.29
N TYR A 53 8.43 3.31 -7.42
CA TYR A 53 9.64 4.12 -7.47
C TYR A 53 10.85 3.28 -7.10
N ARG A 54 11.82 3.18 -8.02
CA ARG A 54 13.03 2.34 -7.89
C ARG A 54 12.69 0.90 -7.49
N CYS A 55 11.81 0.26 -8.27
CA CYS A 55 11.36 -1.11 -7.98
C CYS A 55 11.84 -2.13 -9.03
N GLU A 56 12.52 -1.68 -10.07
CA GLU A 56 12.97 -2.50 -11.20
C GLU A 56 14.01 -3.56 -10.77
N ASP A 57 14.88 -3.20 -9.84
CA ASP A 57 15.94 -4.03 -9.27
C ASP A 57 15.80 -4.21 -7.74
N ALA A 58 14.67 -3.79 -7.17
CA ALA A 58 14.46 -3.83 -5.73
C ALA A 58 14.31 -5.28 -5.23
N GLU A 59 14.90 -5.57 -4.07
CA GLU A 59 14.66 -6.80 -3.31
C GLU A 59 13.69 -6.56 -2.15
N ALA A 60 13.56 -5.31 -1.70
CA ALA A 60 12.66 -4.91 -0.64
C ALA A 60 11.91 -3.66 -1.06
N VAL A 61 10.69 -3.46 -0.55
CA VAL A 61 9.89 -2.28 -0.88
C VAL A 61 9.16 -1.76 0.35
N ILE A 62 9.11 -0.44 0.50
CA ILE A 62 8.18 0.20 1.46
C ILE A 62 6.90 0.53 0.70
N LEU A 63 5.76 0.06 1.20
CA LEU A 63 4.44 0.43 0.70
C LEU A 63 3.79 1.41 1.66
N THR A 64 3.41 2.59 1.17
CA THR A 64 2.74 3.61 2.00
C THR A 64 1.71 4.38 1.19
N MET A 65 0.81 5.09 1.87
CA MET A 65 -0.18 5.96 1.25
C MET A 65 -0.01 7.43 1.68
N GLY A 66 -0.55 8.36 0.88
CA GLY A 66 -0.68 9.77 1.28
C GLY A 66 0.64 10.55 1.36
N SER A 67 0.74 11.40 2.39
CA SER A 67 1.87 12.33 2.61
C SER A 67 3.17 11.63 2.98
N LEU A 68 3.08 10.47 3.64
CA LEU A 68 4.24 9.66 4.05
C LEU A 68 5.15 9.30 2.90
N ALA A 69 4.57 9.01 1.73
CA ALA A 69 5.31 8.64 0.53
C ALA A 69 6.37 9.68 0.12
N ARG A 70 6.17 10.97 0.43
CA ARG A 70 7.17 12.01 0.09
C ARG A 70 8.44 11.83 0.91
N THR A 71 8.33 11.70 2.22
CA THR A 71 9.48 11.52 3.11
C THR A 71 10.10 10.15 2.92
N THR A 72 9.28 9.11 2.74
CA THR A 72 9.74 7.76 2.40
C THR A 72 10.57 7.74 1.12
N LYS A 73 10.19 8.51 0.09
CA LYS A 73 10.99 8.62 -1.14
C LYS A 73 12.42 9.09 -0.87
N ALA A 74 12.58 10.13 -0.05
CA ALA A 74 13.90 10.66 0.32
C ALA A 74 14.72 9.64 1.13
N VAL A 75 14.09 8.89 2.03
CA VAL A 75 14.75 7.78 2.75
C VAL A 75 15.16 6.66 1.81
N VAL A 76 14.31 6.29 0.86
CA VAL A 76 14.61 5.28 -0.16
C VAL A 76 15.81 5.70 -1.02
N ASP A 77 15.88 6.98 -1.44
CA ASP A 77 17.05 7.49 -2.17
C ASP A 77 18.35 7.37 -1.34
N ARG A 78 18.31 7.72 -0.05
CA ARG A 78 19.48 7.56 0.84
C ARG A 78 19.89 6.09 1.02
N PHE A 79 18.93 5.18 1.17
CA PHE A 79 19.25 3.75 1.29
C PHE A 79 19.82 3.18 -0.02
N ARG A 80 19.36 3.70 -1.16
CA ARG A 80 19.91 3.35 -2.47
C ARG A 80 21.34 3.84 -2.65
N GLU A 81 21.67 5.03 -2.17
CA GLU A 81 23.05 5.54 -2.12
C GLU A 81 23.96 4.68 -1.24
N LEU A 82 23.42 4.08 -0.19
CA LEU A 82 24.12 3.11 0.67
C LEU A 82 24.24 1.70 0.05
N GLY A 83 23.75 1.49 -1.18
CA GLY A 83 23.85 0.23 -1.91
C GLY A 83 22.71 -0.76 -1.64
N PHE A 84 21.66 -0.37 -0.90
CA PHE A 84 20.52 -1.26 -0.66
C PHE A 84 19.51 -1.21 -1.80
N ARG A 85 19.03 -2.38 -2.23
CA ARG A 85 18.02 -2.55 -3.28
C ARG A 85 16.60 -2.32 -2.72
N LEU A 86 16.33 -1.11 -2.25
CA LEU A 86 15.06 -0.71 -1.63
C LEU A 86 14.20 0.13 -2.58
N GLY A 87 12.95 -0.27 -2.80
CA GLY A 87 11.95 0.48 -3.56
C GLY A 87 10.91 1.18 -2.69
N LEU A 88 10.07 1.99 -3.33
CA LEU A 88 8.86 2.58 -2.75
C LEU A 88 7.65 2.27 -3.64
N VAL A 89 6.56 1.81 -3.04
CA VAL A 89 5.23 1.81 -3.64
C VAL A 89 4.36 2.82 -2.91
N LYS A 90 3.92 3.84 -3.63
CA LYS A 90 2.90 4.78 -3.16
C LYS A 90 1.53 4.30 -3.62
N LEU A 91 0.73 3.76 -2.70
CA LEU A 91 -0.66 3.43 -2.96
C LEU A 91 -1.45 4.71 -3.24
N LYS A 92 -2.25 4.72 -4.32
CA LYS A 92 -3.08 5.87 -4.71
C LYS A 92 -4.57 5.60 -4.51
N THR A 93 -4.97 4.34 -4.65
CA THR A 93 -6.35 3.89 -4.49
C THR A 93 -6.41 2.79 -3.45
N PHE A 94 -7.18 2.98 -2.37
CA PHE A 94 -7.44 1.93 -1.38
C PHE A 94 -8.69 1.10 -1.73
N ARG A 95 -9.69 1.73 -2.37
CA ARG A 95 -10.90 1.10 -2.90
C ARG A 95 -11.25 1.71 -4.26
N PRO A 96 -11.34 0.91 -5.33
CA PRO A 96 -11.02 -0.53 -5.40
C PRO A 96 -9.56 -0.82 -5.04
N PHE A 97 -9.30 -1.87 -4.26
CA PHE A 97 -7.92 -2.20 -3.85
C PHE A 97 -7.16 -2.84 -5.03
N PRO A 98 -5.97 -2.33 -5.40
CA PRO A 98 -5.27 -2.77 -6.60
C PRO A 98 -4.41 -4.01 -6.35
N GLY A 99 -4.95 -5.02 -5.68
CA GLY A 99 -4.19 -6.22 -5.29
C GLY A 99 -3.69 -7.03 -6.50
N ALA A 100 -4.52 -7.18 -7.53
CA ALA A 100 -4.17 -7.88 -8.76
C ALA A 100 -3.06 -7.15 -9.54
N GLU A 101 -3.07 -5.81 -9.51
CA GLU A 101 -2.12 -4.96 -10.21
C GLU A 101 -0.80 -4.81 -9.44
N LEU A 102 -0.84 -4.89 -8.11
CA LEU A 102 0.34 -4.91 -7.24
C LEU A 102 1.07 -6.26 -7.30
N LYS A 103 0.34 -7.37 -7.44
CA LYS A 103 0.89 -8.72 -7.33
C LYS A 103 2.12 -8.98 -8.23
N PRO A 104 2.14 -8.64 -9.54
CA PRO A 104 3.32 -8.87 -10.40
C PRO A 104 4.57 -8.07 -10.01
N LEU A 105 4.38 -6.96 -9.29
CA LEU A 105 5.48 -6.17 -8.74
C LEU A 105 6.01 -6.80 -7.46
N LEU A 106 5.09 -7.20 -6.57
CA LEU A 106 5.42 -7.63 -5.21
C LEU A 106 5.89 -9.07 -5.11
N GLU A 107 5.51 -9.95 -6.05
CA GLU A 107 6.02 -11.33 -6.13
C GLU A 107 7.54 -11.39 -6.39
N LYS A 108 8.14 -10.30 -6.87
CA LYS A 108 9.58 -10.18 -7.12
C LYS A 108 10.35 -9.68 -5.90
N MET A 109 9.65 -9.25 -4.86
CA MET A 109 10.24 -8.70 -3.65
C MET A 109 10.44 -9.82 -2.63
N LYS A 110 11.51 -9.73 -1.84
CA LYS A 110 11.70 -10.57 -0.65
C LYS A 110 10.86 -10.07 0.52
N VAL A 111 10.71 -8.75 0.64
CA VAL A 111 10.02 -8.11 1.78
C VAL A 111 9.22 -6.89 1.33
N VAL A 112 8.01 -6.75 1.87
CA VAL A 112 7.20 -5.54 1.81
C VAL A 112 7.02 -4.97 3.22
N GLY A 113 7.53 -3.77 3.46
CA GLY A 113 7.25 -3.00 4.67
C GLY A 113 6.08 -2.06 4.46
N VAL A 114 4.94 -2.32 5.06
CA VAL A 114 3.76 -1.45 5.00
C VAL A 114 3.88 -0.38 6.07
N LEU A 115 3.96 0.89 5.68
CA LEU A 115 3.96 2.03 6.58
C LEU A 115 2.62 2.75 6.47
N GLU A 116 1.82 2.71 7.53
CA GLU A 116 0.47 3.29 7.53
C GLU A 116 0.09 4.01 8.82
N ARG A 117 -0.91 4.89 8.71
CA ARG A 117 -1.47 5.69 9.81
C ARG A 117 -2.79 5.12 10.31
N ASN A 118 -2.95 3.80 10.24
CA ASN A 118 -4.18 3.11 10.60
C ASN A 118 -3.83 1.81 11.30
N TYR A 119 -4.59 1.47 12.33
CA TYR A 119 -4.57 0.16 12.95
C TYR A 119 -5.99 -0.37 13.07
N SER A 120 -6.23 -1.62 12.67
CA SER A 120 -7.50 -2.29 12.86
C SER A 120 -7.52 -2.91 14.25
N VAL A 121 -8.09 -2.20 15.23
CA VAL A 121 -8.14 -2.68 16.63
C VAL A 121 -8.79 -4.06 16.72
N GLY A 122 -8.09 -5.01 17.34
CA GLY A 122 -8.50 -6.42 17.41
C GLY A 122 -8.10 -7.27 16.19
N GLY A 123 -7.51 -6.66 15.16
CA GLY A 123 -6.95 -7.33 13.98
C GLY A 123 -5.45 -7.60 14.11
N CYS A 124 -4.84 -8.03 13.00
CA CYS A 124 -3.42 -8.38 12.91
C CYS A 124 -2.50 -7.20 12.53
N GLY A 125 -3.06 -6.06 12.13
CA GLY A 125 -2.31 -4.90 11.66
C GLY A 125 -3.22 -3.78 11.16
N GLY A 126 -2.68 -2.92 10.33
CA GLY A 126 -3.41 -1.87 9.64
C GLY A 126 -4.26 -2.37 8.48
N ALA A 127 -5.05 -1.45 7.92
CA ALA A 127 -6.00 -1.76 6.86
C ALA A 127 -5.28 -2.08 5.55
N VAL A 128 -4.19 -1.38 5.22
CA VAL A 128 -3.43 -1.64 3.99
C VAL A 128 -2.69 -2.97 4.11
N PHE A 129 -2.08 -3.24 5.26
CA PHE A 129 -1.42 -4.51 5.55
C PHE A 129 -2.37 -5.70 5.39
N SER A 130 -3.57 -5.61 5.97
CA SER A 130 -4.56 -6.69 5.93
C SER A 130 -5.03 -6.99 4.49
N GLU A 131 -5.32 -5.95 3.71
CA GLU A 131 -5.68 -6.08 2.29
C GLU A 131 -4.55 -6.68 1.46
N LEU A 132 -3.32 -6.23 1.72
CA LEU A 132 -2.15 -6.71 0.99
C LEU A 132 -1.87 -8.18 1.26
N ARG A 133 -1.93 -8.62 2.52
CA ARG A 133 -1.81 -10.05 2.88
C ARG A 133 -2.87 -10.88 2.19
N SER A 134 -4.11 -10.43 2.19
CA SER A 134 -5.21 -11.12 1.51
C SER A 134 -4.95 -11.25 0.00
N ALA A 135 -4.51 -10.17 -0.64
CA ALA A 135 -4.21 -10.14 -2.08
C ALA A 135 -3.05 -11.07 -2.47
N LEU A 136 -2.08 -11.28 -1.57
CA LEU A 136 -0.87 -12.08 -1.81
C LEU A 136 -0.95 -13.48 -1.22
N TYR A 137 -2.04 -13.85 -0.52
CA TYR A 137 -2.13 -15.10 0.26
C TYR A 137 -1.86 -16.38 -0.53
N ASN A 138 -2.29 -16.42 -1.80
CA ASN A 138 -2.11 -17.59 -2.68
C ASN A 138 -0.80 -17.54 -3.49
N LEU A 139 0.18 -16.72 -3.11
CA LEU A 139 1.53 -16.82 -3.65
C LEU A 139 2.30 -17.88 -2.87
N GLU A 140 2.86 -18.87 -3.55
CA GLU A 140 3.68 -19.92 -2.92
C GLU A 140 4.95 -19.32 -2.31
N ASP A 141 5.71 -18.55 -3.10
CA ASP A 141 6.93 -17.86 -2.67
C ASP A 141 6.71 -16.33 -2.58
N GLY A 142 5.68 -15.93 -1.83
CA GLY A 142 5.36 -14.52 -1.62
C GLY A 142 6.38 -13.77 -0.73
N PRO A 143 6.44 -12.43 -0.82
CA PRO A 143 7.27 -11.64 0.07
C PRO A 143 6.85 -11.79 1.53
N LEU A 144 7.80 -11.65 2.45
CA LEU A 144 7.49 -11.39 3.86
C LEU A 144 6.85 -10.00 3.98
N ILE A 145 5.76 -9.89 4.73
CA ILE A 145 5.05 -8.62 4.88
C ILE A 145 5.17 -8.15 6.32
N LEU A 146 5.68 -6.95 6.50
CA LEU A 146 5.80 -6.25 7.78
C LEU A 146 4.81 -5.09 7.80
N ASP A 147 4.34 -4.73 8.98
CA ASP A 147 3.46 -3.60 9.22
C ASP A 147 4.09 -2.63 10.23
N PHE A 148 4.00 -1.34 9.93
CA PHE A 148 4.55 -0.26 10.73
C PHE A 148 3.47 0.79 10.94
N ILE A 149 3.00 0.88 12.19
CA ILE A 149 1.97 1.82 12.59
C ILE A 149 2.61 3.09 13.11
N ALA A 150 2.34 4.22 12.46
CA ALA A 150 2.94 5.50 12.81
C ALA A 150 1.99 6.68 12.58
N GLY A 151 2.21 7.79 13.28
CA GLY A 151 1.55 9.08 13.01
C GLY A 151 0.02 9.08 13.07
N MET A 152 -0.55 8.17 13.86
CA MET A 152 -1.97 8.18 14.19
C MET A 152 -2.31 9.40 15.05
N GLY A 153 -3.55 9.88 14.95
CA GLY A 153 -3.97 11.07 15.70
C GLY A 153 -3.26 12.37 15.30
N GLY A 154 -2.61 12.40 14.13
CA GLY A 154 -1.86 13.57 13.66
C GLY A 154 -0.46 13.68 14.27
N GLN A 155 0.01 12.65 14.98
CA GLN A 155 1.39 12.59 15.44
C GLN A 155 2.37 12.73 14.26
N ASP A 156 3.43 13.52 14.49
CA ASP A 156 4.46 13.72 13.49
C ASP A 156 5.24 12.42 13.25
N ILE A 157 5.76 12.26 12.03
CA ILE A 157 6.60 11.11 11.66
C ILE A 157 7.90 11.66 11.11
N THR A 158 8.96 11.48 11.88
CA THR A 158 10.30 11.99 11.56
C THR A 158 10.96 11.16 10.46
N PRO A 159 11.87 11.75 9.66
CA PRO A 159 12.69 10.99 8.72
C PRO A 159 13.44 9.82 9.38
N SER A 160 13.92 10.00 10.62
CA SER A 160 14.62 8.95 11.39
C SER A 160 13.74 7.72 11.68
N GLU A 161 12.45 7.90 11.93
CA GLU A 161 11.53 6.77 12.13
C GLU A 161 11.31 6.01 10.83
N ILE A 162 11.20 6.73 9.71
CA ILE A 162 11.10 6.11 8.38
C ILE A 162 12.41 5.41 8.00
N GLU A 163 13.57 5.95 8.41
CA GLU A 163 14.86 5.27 8.29
C GLU A 163 14.90 3.97 9.11
N ALA A 164 14.29 3.95 10.30
CA ALA A 164 14.18 2.72 11.10
C ALA A 164 13.31 1.66 10.39
N VAL A 165 12.19 2.08 9.78
CA VAL A 165 11.35 1.21 8.93
C VAL A 165 12.15 0.65 7.75
N ALA A 166 12.86 1.51 7.02
CA ALA A 166 13.70 1.10 5.89
C ALA A 166 14.79 0.12 6.32
N LYS A 167 15.49 0.41 7.42
CA LYS A 167 16.54 -0.46 8.01
C LYS A 167 15.97 -1.82 8.38
N LYS A 168 14.80 -1.88 9.03
CA LYS A 168 14.17 -3.14 9.42
C LYS A 168 13.75 -3.94 8.19
N THR A 169 13.11 -3.29 7.22
CA THR A 169 12.65 -3.92 5.97
C THR A 169 13.83 -4.56 5.21
N VAL A 170 14.93 -3.82 5.05
CA VAL A 170 16.16 -4.31 4.41
C VAL A 170 16.81 -5.45 5.22
N LYS A 171 16.88 -5.32 6.54
CA LYS A 171 17.45 -6.38 7.40
C LYS A 171 16.68 -7.69 7.26
N VAL A 172 15.35 -7.63 7.22
CA VAL A 172 14.52 -8.83 7.01
C VAL A 172 14.74 -9.41 5.62
N ALA A 173 14.96 -8.59 4.59
CA ALA A 173 15.25 -9.07 3.24
C ALA A 173 16.60 -9.80 3.12
N GLN A 174 17.54 -9.50 4.03
CA GLN A 174 18.83 -10.18 4.11
C GLN A 174 18.79 -11.42 5.00
N ALA A 175 18.00 -11.40 6.07
CA ALA A 175 17.92 -12.47 7.06
C ALA A 175 16.83 -13.52 6.78
N GLU A 176 15.88 -13.21 5.90
CA GLU A 176 14.73 -14.05 5.51
C GLU A 176 13.91 -14.54 6.72
N ARG A 177 13.83 -13.71 7.77
CA ARG A 177 13.14 -14.03 9.01
C ARG A 177 12.45 -12.82 9.62
N VAL A 178 11.20 -13.01 10.04
CA VAL A 178 10.41 -12.04 10.80
C VAL A 178 10.30 -12.49 12.25
N GLU A 179 10.64 -11.60 13.19
CA GLU A 179 10.42 -11.83 14.63
C GLU A 179 9.06 -11.29 15.09
N ARG A 180 8.66 -10.13 14.54
CA ARG A 180 7.39 -9.46 14.81
C ARG A 180 6.90 -8.84 13.51
N GLU A 181 5.68 -9.19 13.12
CA GLU A 181 5.07 -8.70 11.87
C GLU A 181 4.67 -7.22 11.99
N THR A 182 4.04 -6.84 13.10
CA THR A 182 3.49 -5.48 13.30
C THR A 182 4.23 -4.71 14.39
N GLU A 183 4.84 -3.59 14.03
CA GLU A 183 5.60 -2.70 14.90
C GLU A 183 4.94 -1.32 15.02
N TRP A 184 5.05 -0.72 16.21
CA TRP A 184 4.47 0.59 16.52
C TRP A 184 5.60 1.62 16.67
N LEU A 185 5.53 2.70 15.90
CA LEU A 185 6.44 3.83 16.00
C LEU A 185 5.78 4.91 16.86
N LEU A 186 6.13 4.91 18.15
CA LEU A 186 5.50 5.79 19.15
C LEU A 186 6.12 7.18 19.21
N GLY A 187 7.14 7.49 18.41
CA GLY A 187 7.76 8.80 18.29
C GLY A 187 8.19 9.43 19.61
N GLY A 188 9.31 9.02 20.18
CA GLY A 188 9.92 9.59 21.40
C GLY A 188 9.08 9.49 22.69
N ILE A 189 7.80 9.17 22.58
CA ILE A 189 6.84 8.98 23.66
C ILE A 189 6.86 7.47 23.96
N ALA A 190 7.83 7.05 24.76
CA ALA A 190 7.88 5.72 25.36
C ALA A 190 7.66 5.84 26.87
#